data_AF-X1UHX9-F1
#
_entry.id   AF-X1UHX9-F1
#
_cell.length_a   1.000
_cell.length_b   1.000
_cell.length_c   1.000
_cell.angle_alpha   90.00
_cell.angle_beta   90.00
_cell.angle_gamma   90.00
#
_symmetry.space_group_name_H-M   'P 1'
#
loop_
_entity.id
_entity.type
_entity.pdbx_description
1 polymer ?
#
loop_
_entity_poly.entity_id
_entity_poly.type
_entity_poly.pdbx_seq_one_letter_code
_entity_poly.pdbx_strand_id
1 'polypeptide(L)'
;LVDWVFGEYEEGKGYFSNLSEFKKNMKEKCKSLAFMQDITNGTKHRSITRYTPTIKDTQRHKGAFSSGFSKAFDVSCLKLIFDDGTAVYFDEEIDKVRTFWEDYFINKLGEIV
;
A
#
# COMPACT_ATOMS: atom_id res chain seq x y z
N LEU A 1 6.71 -4.81 5.67
CA LEU A 1 5.93 -4.60 4.42
C LEU A 1 6.73 -5.08 3.21
N VAL A 2 7.95 -4.60 3.02
CA VAL A 2 8.82 -4.94 1.86
C VAL A 2 10.09 -5.71 2.28
N ASP A 3 10.10 -6.17 3.52
CA ASP A 3 11.25 -6.76 4.19
C ASP A 3 11.71 -8.05 3.51
N TRP A 4 10.77 -8.83 2.99
CA TRP A 4 11.03 -10.05 2.22
C TRP A 4 11.77 -9.75 0.92
N VAL A 5 11.33 -8.75 0.14
CA VAL A 5 12.02 -8.33 -1.11
C VAL A 5 13.46 -7.93 -0.83
N PHE A 6 13.70 -7.16 0.23
CA PHE A 6 15.06 -6.75 0.61
C PHE A 6 15.93 -7.92 1.07
N GLY A 7 15.32 -8.93 1.70
CA GLY A 7 16.03 -10.13 2.17
C GLY A 7 16.41 -11.07 1.03
N GLU A 8 15.49 -11.25 0.08
CA GLU A 8 15.55 -12.25 -0.99
C GLU A 8 16.30 -11.77 -2.24
N TYR A 9 16.25 -10.48 -2.56
CA TYR A 9 16.87 -9.94 -3.78
C TYR A 9 18.12 -9.12 -3.44
N GLU A 10 19.29 -9.67 -3.76
CA GLU A 10 20.62 -9.10 -3.47
C GLU A 10 20.84 -7.71 -4.09
N GLU A 11 20.20 -7.39 -5.22
CA GLU A 11 20.31 -6.06 -5.83
C GLU A 11 19.78 -4.95 -4.92
N GLY A 12 18.75 -5.21 -4.12
CA GLY A 12 18.28 -4.28 -3.10
C GLY A 12 19.36 -3.91 -2.08
N LYS A 13 20.29 -4.83 -1.79
CA LYS A 13 21.41 -4.62 -0.85
C LYS A 13 22.59 -3.88 -1.50
N GLY A 14 22.71 -3.95 -2.83
CA GLY A 14 23.72 -3.20 -3.59
C GLY A 14 23.37 -1.71 -3.76
N TYR A 15 22.09 -1.38 -3.90
CA TYR A 15 21.61 -0.01 -4.09
C TYR A 15 21.25 0.73 -2.80
N PHE A 16 20.90 0.01 -1.73
CA PHE A 16 20.47 0.61 -0.47
C PHE A 16 21.31 0.10 0.69
N SER A 17 21.75 1.01 1.54
CA SER A 17 22.65 0.70 2.65
C SER A 17 21.98 -0.14 3.76
N ASN A 18 20.65 -0.07 3.86
CA ASN A 18 19.89 -0.79 4.87
C ASN A 18 18.38 -0.88 4.51
N LEU A 19 17.68 -1.75 5.24
CA LEU A 19 16.24 -2.00 5.07
C LEU A 19 15.38 -0.74 5.26
N SER A 20 15.78 0.21 6.12
CA SER A 20 15.00 1.42 6.36
C SER A 20 15.02 2.34 5.13
N GLU A 21 16.18 2.46 4.48
CA GLU A 21 16.35 3.23 3.25
C GLU A 21 15.53 2.62 2.10
N PHE A 22 15.60 1.30 1.94
CA PHE A 22 14.79 0.58 0.97
C PHE A 22 13.28 0.78 1.22
N LYS A 23 12.82 0.61 2.47
CA LYS A 23 11.42 0.87 2.85
C LYS A 23 10.97 2.27 2.49
N LYS A 24 11.82 3.28 2.72
CA LYS A 24 11.54 4.67 2.37
C LYS A 24 11.40 4.83 0.86
N ASN A 25 12.35 4.32 0.09
CA ASN A 25 12.33 4.39 -1.38
C ASN A 25 11.08 3.72 -1.98
N MET A 26 10.71 2.53 -1.50
CA MET A 26 9.53 1.81 -2.00
C MET A 26 8.25 2.60 -1.73
N LYS A 27 8.12 3.22 -0.55
CA LYS A 27 6.96 4.09 -0.23
C LYS A 27 6.95 5.40 -1.01
N GLU A 28 8.10 5.94 -1.36
CA GLU A 28 8.19 7.12 -2.24
C GLU A 28 7.72 6.78 -3.66
N LYS A 29 8.09 5.61 -4.17
CA LYS A 29 7.65 5.12 -5.48
C LYS A 29 6.17 4.73 -5.51
N CYS A 30 5.66 4.15 -4.44
CA CYS A 30 4.25 3.78 -4.30
C CYS A 30 3.73 4.13 -2.91
N LYS A 31 3.11 5.32 -2.78
CA LYS A 31 2.54 5.78 -1.51
C LYS A 31 1.47 4.84 -0.95
N SER A 32 0.73 4.17 -1.84
CA SER A 32 -0.32 3.20 -1.48
C SER A 32 0.19 2.04 -0.64
N LEU A 33 1.50 1.70 -0.71
CA LEU A 33 2.13 0.75 0.19
C LEU A 33 2.03 1.17 1.67
N ALA A 34 2.17 2.47 1.96
CA ALA A 34 2.01 2.98 3.32
C ALA A 34 0.55 2.79 3.81
N PHE A 35 -0.43 2.98 2.93
CA PHE A 35 -1.84 2.79 3.26
C PHE A 35 -2.14 1.33 3.60
N MET A 36 -1.58 0.38 2.83
CA MET A 36 -1.72 -1.05 3.14
C MET A 36 -1.08 -1.41 4.49
N GLN A 37 0.06 -0.79 4.81
CA GLN A 37 0.67 -0.96 6.12
C GLN A 37 -0.24 -0.44 7.24
N ASP A 38 -0.83 0.74 7.08
CA ASP A 38 -1.74 1.33 8.07
C ASP A 38 -2.95 0.43 8.33
N ILE A 39 -3.59 -0.05 7.26
CA ILE A 39 -4.79 -0.91 7.35
C ILE A 39 -4.47 -2.23 8.05
N THR A 40 -3.38 -2.89 7.64
CA THR A 40 -2.97 -4.17 8.21
C THR A 40 -2.47 -4.06 9.65
N ASN A 41 -2.01 -2.88 10.05
CA ASN A 41 -1.53 -2.61 11.41
C ASN A 41 -2.56 -1.95 12.34
N GLY A 42 -3.69 -1.48 11.82
CA GLY A 42 -4.60 -0.55 12.51
C GLY A 42 -5.12 -1.04 13.86
N THR A 43 -5.45 -2.33 13.99
CA THR A 43 -5.94 -2.90 15.26
C THR A 43 -4.81 -3.47 16.13
N LYS A 44 -3.77 -4.05 15.51
CA LYS A 44 -2.67 -4.74 16.20
C LYS A 44 -1.65 -3.79 16.84
N HIS A 45 -1.52 -2.59 16.31
CA HIS A 45 -0.48 -1.64 16.70
C HIS A 45 -1.03 -0.30 17.23
N ARG A 46 -2.29 -0.28 17.69
CA ARG A 46 -2.92 0.91 18.28
C ARG A 46 -2.10 1.57 19.41
N SER A 47 -1.28 0.79 20.12
CA SER A 47 -0.40 1.26 21.20
C SER A 47 1.06 1.53 20.78
N ILE A 48 1.45 1.22 19.54
CA ILE A 48 2.81 1.47 19.05
C ILE A 48 2.92 2.90 18.51
N THR A 49 3.73 3.71 19.17
CA THR A 49 3.94 5.14 18.83
C THR A 49 5.08 5.39 17.86
N ARG A 50 5.89 4.36 17.55
CA ARG A 50 7.08 4.48 16.67
C ARG A 50 6.73 4.75 15.21
N TYR A 51 5.50 4.44 14.80
CA TYR A 51 5.01 4.64 13.44
C TYR A 51 3.77 5.52 13.49
N THR A 52 3.79 6.61 12.74
CA THR A 52 2.63 7.49 12.58
C THR A 52 1.88 7.05 11.33
N PRO A 53 0.66 6.48 11.47
CA PRO A 53 -0.18 6.16 10.31
C PRO A 53 -0.53 7.42 9.54
N THR A 54 -0.63 7.30 8.22
CA THR A 54 -1.15 8.36 7.35
C THR A 54 -2.68 8.35 7.34
N ILE A 55 -3.28 7.16 7.41
CA ILE A 55 -4.74 7.00 7.50
C ILE A 55 -5.22 7.39 8.89
N LYS A 56 -6.14 8.34 8.95
CA LYS A 56 -6.73 8.83 10.19
C LYS A 56 -8.00 8.10 10.58
N ASP A 57 -8.84 7.82 9.59
CA ASP A 57 -10.12 7.16 9.77
C ASP A 57 -10.43 6.23 8.59
N THR A 58 -11.24 5.21 8.85
CA THR A 58 -11.75 4.32 7.81
C THR A 58 -13.26 4.22 7.91
N GLN A 59 -13.92 4.36 6.76
CA GLN A 59 -15.37 4.40 6.67
C GLN A 59 -15.87 3.45 5.60
N ARG A 60 -17.09 2.96 5.79
CA ARG A 60 -17.78 2.23 4.73
C ARG A 60 -18.43 3.23 3.78
N HIS A 61 -17.99 3.24 2.53
CA HIS A 61 -18.76 3.83 1.44
C HIS A 61 -19.94 2.92 1.13
N LYS A 62 -21.16 3.46 1.13
CA LYS A 62 -22.39 2.70 0.87
C LYS A 62 -22.86 3.00 -0.55
N GLY A 63 -22.31 2.25 -1.49
CA GLY A 63 -22.76 2.32 -2.87
C GLY A 63 -24.18 1.76 -3.06
N ALA A 64 -24.88 2.27 -4.08
CA ALA A 64 -26.23 1.84 -4.44
C ALA A 64 -26.33 0.38 -4.92
N PHE A 65 -25.21 -0.21 -5.34
CA PHE A 65 -25.14 -1.55 -5.91
C PHE A 65 -24.41 -2.55 -4.98
N SER A 66 -24.75 -3.83 -5.14
CA SER A 66 -24.10 -4.91 -4.39
C SER A 66 -22.67 -5.16 -4.88
N SER A 67 -21.87 -5.88 -4.08
CA SER A 67 -20.49 -6.27 -4.44
C SER A 67 -20.40 -7.26 -5.61
N GLY A 68 -21.53 -7.70 -6.19
CA GLY A 68 -21.57 -8.53 -7.39
C GLY A 68 -21.46 -7.74 -8.69
N PHE A 69 -21.59 -6.41 -8.64
CA PHE A 69 -21.40 -5.53 -9.80
C PHE A 69 -19.93 -5.15 -9.94
N SER A 70 -19.52 -4.77 -11.16
CA SER A 70 -18.16 -4.29 -11.40
C SER A 70 -17.91 -2.97 -10.68
N LYS A 71 -16.63 -2.64 -10.45
CA LYS A 71 -16.20 -1.35 -9.85
C LYS A 71 -16.62 -0.11 -10.67
N ALA A 72 -17.11 -0.29 -11.90
CA ALA A 72 -17.68 0.80 -12.69
C ALA A 72 -19.04 1.28 -12.16
N PHE A 73 -19.69 0.49 -11.30
CA PHE A 73 -20.89 0.86 -10.58
C PHE A 73 -20.55 1.37 -9.19
N ASP A 74 -21.45 2.18 -8.62
CA ASP A 74 -21.36 2.65 -7.24
C ASP A 74 -21.59 1.48 -6.27
N VAL A 75 -20.53 0.74 -5.97
CA VAL A 75 -20.52 -0.42 -5.07
C VAL A 75 -20.00 -0.04 -3.69
N SER A 76 -20.45 -0.76 -2.67
CA SER A 76 -19.92 -0.57 -1.31
C SER A 76 -18.44 -0.93 -1.24
N CYS A 77 -17.61 -0.02 -0.71
CA CYS A 77 -16.16 -0.22 -0.56
C CYS A 77 -15.62 0.44 0.72
N LEU A 78 -14.37 0.16 1.04
CA LEU A 78 -13.67 0.80 2.15
C LEU A 78 -13.10 2.15 1.70
N LYS A 79 -13.52 3.23 2.37
CA LYS A 79 -13.03 4.59 2.19
C LYS A 79 -11.97 4.88 3.26
N LEU A 80 -10.83 5.40 2.84
CA LEU A 80 -9.70 5.78 3.70
C LEU A 80 -9.66 7.30 3.76
N ILE A 81 -9.56 7.87 4.97
CA ILE A 81 -9.57 9.32 5.19
C ILE A 81 -8.24 9.72 5.84
N PHE A 82 -7.65 10.80 5.33
CA PHE A 82 -6.36 11.33 5.77
C PHE A 82 -6.52 12.56 6.66
N ASP A 83 -5.43 12.99 7.31
CA ASP A 83 -5.44 14.13 8.23
C ASP A 83 -5.82 15.47 7.57
N ASP A 84 -5.58 15.62 6.26
CA ASP A 84 -5.97 16.79 5.48
C ASP A 84 -7.43 16.76 5.00
N GLY A 85 -8.19 15.73 5.38
CA GLY A 85 -9.57 15.51 4.98
C GLY A 85 -9.73 14.89 3.58
N THR A 86 -8.64 14.65 2.84
CA THR A 86 -8.72 13.91 1.58
C THR A 86 -9.14 12.47 1.82
N ALA A 87 -9.77 11.87 0.81
CA ALA A 87 -10.21 10.49 0.90
C ALA A 87 -9.96 9.72 -0.39
N VAL A 88 -9.60 8.45 -0.24
CA VAL A 88 -9.39 7.50 -1.34
C VAL A 88 -10.15 6.21 -1.06
N TYR A 89 -10.35 5.40 -2.08
CA TYR A 89 -10.98 4.09 -1.94
C TYR A 89 -9.92 2.99 -1.92
N PHE A 90 -10.04 2.09 -0.95
CA PHE A 90 -9.11 0.98 -0.76
C PHE A 90 -8.90 0.15 -2.03
N ASP A 91 -9.97 -0.09 -2.76
CA ASP A 91 -9.96 -0.92 -3.97
C ASP A 91 -9.13 -0.32 -5.10
N GLU A 92 -9.01 1.01 -5.17
CA GLU A 92 -8.15 1.70 -6.11
C GLU A 92 -6.70 1.67 -5.63
N GLU A 93 -6.49 1.88 -4.34
CA GLU A 93 -5.16 1.90 -3.73
C GLU A 93 -4.49 0.51 -3.76
N ILE A 94 -5.24 -0.57 -3.56
CA ILE A 94 -4.71 -1.93 -3.66
C ILE A 94 -4.38 -2.32 -5.11
N ASP A 95 -5.17 -1.84 -6.09
CA ASP A 95 -4.87 -2.04 -7.50
C ASP A 95 -3.56 -1.33 -7.87
N LYS A 96 -3.32 -0.10 -7.37
CA LYS A 96 -2.03 0.61 -7.53
C LYS A 96 -0.86 -0.19 -6.95
N VAL A 97 -1.04 -0.81 -5.78
CA VAL A 97 -0.01 -1.66 -5.16
C VAL A 97 0.24 -2.92 -5.99
N ARG A 98 -0.80 -3.56 -6.50
CA ARG A 98 -0.67 -4.73 -7.38
C ARG A 98 0.14 -4.36 -8.63
N THR A 99 -0.28 -3.33 -9.35
CA THR A 99 0.40 -2.86 -10.57
C THR A 99 1.85 -2.46 -10.28
N PHE A 100 2.10 -1.78 -9.16
CA PHE A 100 3.47 -1.45 -8.75
C PHE A 100 4.34 -2.69 -8.60
N TRP A 101 3.84 -3.76 -7.96
CA TRP A 101 4.62 -4.99 -7.80
C TRP A 101 4.78 -5.74 -9.12
N GLU A 102 3.73 -5.84 -9.93
CA GLU A 102 3.82 -6.42 -11.28
C GLU A 102 4.92 -5.73 -12.09
N ASP A 103 4.90 -4.40 -12.15
CA ASP A 103 5.91 -3.61 -12.85
C ASP A 103 7.30 -3.74 -12.24
N TYR A 104 7.41 -3.76 -10.91
CA TYR A 104 8.68 -3.92 -10.21
C TYR A 104 9.31 -5.28 -10.54
N PHE A 105 8.54 -6.37 -10.50
CA PHE A 105 9.08 -7.69 -10.79
C PHE A 105 9.34 -7.90 -12.29
N ILE A 106 8.49 -7.39 -13.18
CA ILE A 106 8.68 -7.52 -14.63
C ILE A 106 9.85 -6.66 -15.12
N ASN A 107 9.88 -5.37 -14.76
CA ASN A 107 10.80 -4.41 -15.38
C ASN A 107 12.04 -4.09 -14.55
N LYS A 108 12.04 -4.37 -13.24
CA LYS A 108 13.19 -4.08 -12.36
C LYS A 108 13.93 -5.32 -11.87
N LEU A 109 13.30 -6.49 -11.93
CA LEU A 109 13.94 -7.78 -11.64
C LEU A 109 13.98 -8.71 -12.86
N GLY A 110 13.01 -8.60 -13.79
CA GLY A 110 12.95 -9.39 -15.03
C GLY A 110 13.90 -8.97 -16.16
N GLU A 111 14.62 -7.85 -16.04
CA GLU A 111 15.75 -7.53 -16.93
C GLU A 111 17.01 -8.38 -16.62
N ILE A 112 16.95 -9.27 -15.61
CA ILE A 112 18.10 -10.03 -15.08
C ILE A 112 17.83 -11.55 -15.10
N VAL A 113 16.88 -12.03 -15.94
CA VAL A 113 16.71 -13.48 -16.22
C VAL A 113 17.05 -13.80 -17.68
#